data_AF-A0A1G2G5Z2-F1
#
_entry.id   AF-A0A1G2G5Z2-F1
#
_cell.length_a   1.000
_cell.length_b   1.000
_cell.length_c   1.000
_cell.angle_alpha   90.00
_cell.angle_beta   90.00
_cell.angle_gamma   90.00
#
_symmetry.space_group_name_H-M   'P 1'
#
loop_
_entity.id
_entity.type
_entity.pdbx_description
1 polymer ?
#
loop_
_entity_poly.entity_id
_entity_poly.type
_entity_poly.pdbx_seq_one_letter_code
_entity_poly.pdbx_strand_id
1 'polypeptide(L)'
;MKFFSYKKILAGLLLVFILPQGVYAQELALPDPGYTPESPWYRFELLWDNMRSVFTSGHQKRTKLFLEIALERLAEARTLTGRNIEGTEWATNLYRDEMTRAHREAQKSYDAALLTLLARAVYDHMLALDRISERTPFDRKLFAVRAKEYAIADQSDTLRVLLDTEPKDALVIWRESITARLKRIVAVAGDEENVVETLREYEKYALFGIKLAQAKERITIEGGAVADYVRQATRTHEAVLQGLRKKIKPLIVEQYVRSINAVRALQGLPQLQRLEEVPEDMPPIDVPADENLDSLLDGAGGEEVIPDESLPGSMPDTPLPPVS
;
A
#
# COMPACT_ATOMS: atom_id res chain seq x y z
N MET A 1 24.12 -50.02 48.86
CA MET A 1 22.87 -49.55 48.21
C MET A 1 23.23 -48.79 46.95
N LYS A 2 22.54 -49.09 45.85
CA LYS A 2 22.93 -48.70 44.47
C LYS A 2 22.64 -47.22 44.22
N PHE A 3 23.66 -46.45 43.81
CA PHE A 3 23.52 -45.11 43.26
C PHE A 3 22.94 -45.20 41.85
N PHE A 4 21.68 -44.83 41.67
CA PHE A 4 21.05 -44.75 40.36
C PHE A 4 21.34 -43.38 39.72
N SER A 5 21.90 -43.43 38.51
CA SER A 5 22.39 -42.31 37.72
C SER A 5 21.23 -41.54 37.07
N TYR A 6 21.00 -40.30 37.49
CA TYR A 6 19.96 -39.40 36.94
C TYR A 6 20.41 -38.59 35.71
N LYS A 7 21.61 -38.81 35.17
CA LYS A 7 22.18 -38.00 34.07
C LYS A 7 21.74 -38.38 32.65
N LYS A 8 20.69 -39.20 32.47
CA LYS A 8 20.29 -39.68 31.12
C LYS A 8 18.79 -39.62 30.79
N ILE A 9 17.97 -38.85 31.51
CA ILE A 9 16.52 -38.70 31.20
C ILE A 9 16.14 -37.25 30.87
N LEU A 10 17.11 -36.32 30.78
CA LEU A 10 16.84 -34.91 30.45
C LEU A 10 17.21 -34.55 29.00
N ALA A 11 16.91 -35.44 28.04
CA ALA A 11 17.18 -35.23 26.62
C ALA A 11 15.99 -35.66 25.73
N GLY A 12 14.76 -35.50 26.24
CA GLY A 12 13.55 -35.98 25.58
C GLY A 12 12.35 -35.06 25.75
N LEU A 13 12.56 -33.74 25.82
CA LEU A 13 11.43 -32.78 25.82
C LEU A 13 11.84 -31.39 25.28
N LEU A 14 12.39 -31.36 24.08
CA LEU A 14 12.51 -30.13 23.29
C LEU A 14 12.16 -30.40 21.82
N LEU A 15 10.96 -30.92 21.60
CA LEU A 15 10.31 -30.84 20.29
C LEU A 15 9.23 -29.77 20.38
N VAL A 16 9.66 -28.53 20.62
CA VAL A 16 8.80 -27.37 20.45
C VAL A 16 8.56 -27.28 18.95
N PHE A 17 7.31 -27.53 18.58
CA PHE A 17 6.72 -27.30 17.28
C PHE A 17 7.23 -25.99 16.65
N ILE A 18 8.22 -26.08 15.76
CA ILE A 18 8.45 -25.06 14.74
C ILE A 18 7.44 -25.38 13.63
N LEU A 19 6.17 -25.09 13.90
CA LEU A 19 5.23 -24.93 12.80
C LEU A 19 5.55 -23.60 12.12
N PRO A 20 5.56 -23.54 10.78
CA PRO A 20 5.54 -22.27 10.09
C PRO A 20 4.33 -21.50 10.63
N GLN A 21 4.61 -20.41 11.36
CA GLN A 21 3.61 -19.43 11.71
C GLN A 21 3.23 -18.81 10.38
N GLY A 22 2.19 -19.33 9.73
CA GLY A 22 1.65 -18.75 8.52
C GLY A 22 1.46 -17.26 8.79
N VAL A 23 2.16 -16.43 8.01
CA VAL A 23 2.02 -14.97 8.09
C VAL A 23 0.63 -14.68 7.55
N TYR A 24 -0.37 -14.74 8.42
CA TYR A 24 -1.70 -14.27 8.10
C TYR A 24 -1.55 -12.82 7.69
N ALA A 25 -1.97 -12.50 6.46
CA ALA A 25 -2.03 -11.14 5.94
C ALA A 25 -2.55 -10.23 7.05
N GLN A 26 -1.66 -9.39 7.61
CA GLN A 26 -1.99 -8.55 8.75
C GLN A 26 -3.24 -7.75 8.37
N GLU A 27 -4.32 -8.06 9.06
CA GLU A 27 -5.59 -7.44 8.79
C GLU A 27 -5.45 -5.99 9.25
N LEU A 28 -5.49 -5.04 8.31
CA LEU A 28 -5.43 -3.62 8.65
C LEU A 28 -6.47 -3.33 9.73
N ALA A 29 -5.97 -2.94 10.90
CA ALA A 29 -6.77 -2.56 12.05
C ALA A 29 -7.38 -1.19 11.77
N LEU A 30 -8.57 -1.20 11.17
CA LEU A 30 -9.38 0.00 11.02
C LEU A 30 -9.99 0.39 12.38
N PRO A 31 -10.25 1.68 12.61
CA PRO A 31 -10.96 2.12 13.81
C PRO A 31 -12.38 1.53 13.85
N ASP A 32 -13.04 1.67 15.00
CA ASP A 32 -14.46 1.41 15.11
C ASP A 32 -15.22 2.32 14.12
N PRO A 33 -16.09 1.78 13.24
CA PRO A 33 -16.86 2.59 12.30
C PRO A 33 -17.87 3.54 12.98
N GLY A 34 -18.11 3.44 14.28
CA GLY A 34 -19.06 4.32 14.97
C GLY A 34 -20.49 4.12 14.45
N TYR A 35 -21.18 5.20 14.08
CA TYR A 35 -22.45 5.05 13.38
C TYR A 35 -22.20 4.79 11.90
N THR A 36 -22.94 3.85 11.32
CA THR A 36 -22.95 3.65 9.87
C THR A 36 -24.06 4.47 9.22
N PRO A 37 -24.00 4.69 7.88
CA PRO A 37 -25.05 5.37 7.12
C PRO A 37 -26.47 4.81 7.28
N GLU A 38 -26.63 3.60 7.79
CA GLU A 38 -27.93 2.97 8.08
C GLU A 38 -28.57 3.50 9.38
N SER A 39 -27.77 4.10 10.26
CA SER A 39 -28.23 4.63 11.55
C SER A 39 -28.91 6.00 11.38
N PRO A 40 -30.07 6.25 12.01
CA PRO A 40 -30.66 7.59 12.07
C PRO A 40 -29.75 8.64 12.73
N TRP A 41 -28.84 8.20 13.60
CA TRP A 41 -27.91 9.06 14.33
C TRP A 41 -26.72 9.51 13.49
N TYR A 42 -26.52 8.89 12.34
CA TYR A 42 -25.39 9.12 11.47
C TYR A 42 -25.29 10.58 10.95
N ARG A 43 -26.44 11.23 10.73
CA ARG A 43 -26.46 12.66 10.35
C ARG A 43 -25.87 13.58 11.42
N PHE A 44 -25.99 13.20 12.69
CA PHE A 44 -25.41 13.96 13.80
C PHE A 44 -23.90 13.76 13.87
N GLU A 45 -23.41 12.56 13.52
CA GLU A 45 -21.97 12.31 13.39
C GLU A 45 -21.36 13.18 12.30
N LEU A 46 -21.95 13.21 11.09
CA LEU A 46 -21.51 14.11 10.03
C LEU A 46 -21.54 15.60 10.45
N LEU A 47 -22.58 16.02 11.19
CA LEU A 47 -22.67 17.38 11.70
C LEU A 47 -21.54 17.67 12.70
N TRP A 48 -21.26 16.73 13.59
CA TRP A 48 -20.20 16.83 14.58
C TRP A 48 -18.82 16.93 13.93
N ASP A 49 -18.53 16.11 12.94
CA ASP A 49 -17.26 16.15 12.20
C ASP A 49 -17.07 17.47 11.47
N ASN A 50 -18.14 17.95 10.82
CA ASN A 50 -18.11 19.27 10.18
C ASN A 50 -17.83 20.37 11.21
N MET A 51 -18.48 20.34 12.38
CA MET A 51 -18.17 21.29 13.47
C MET A 51 -16.72 21.18 13.93
N ARG A 52 -16.23 19.97 14.23
CA ARG A 52 -14.84 19.72 14.63
C ARG A 52 -13.86 20.27 13.59
N SER A 53 -14.14 20.10 12.30
CA SER A 53 -13.31 20.61 11.21
C SER A 53 -13.24 22.15 11.14
N VAL A 54 -14.35 22.83 11.45
CA VAL A 54 -14.43 24.31 11.47
C VAL A 54 -13.62 24.88 12.63
N PHE A 55 -13.69 24.25 13.80
CA PHE A 55 -12.95 24.71 14.99
C PHE A 55 -11.49 24.25 15.03
N THR A 56 -11.10 23.29 14.19
CA THR A 56 -9.70 22.83 14.10
C THR A 56 -8.85 23.81 13.30
N SER A 57 -7.98 24.53 13.99
CA SER A 57 -7.07 25.52 13.41
C SER A 57 -5.69 24.93 13.11
N GLY A 58 -5.14 25.29 11.95
CA GLY A 58 -3.79 24.90 11.50
C GLY A 58 -3.77 23.72 10.52
N HIS A 59 -2.98 23.84 9.45
CA HIS A 59 -2.93 22.86 8.35
C HIS A 59 -2.59 21.45 8.85
N GLN A 60 -1.57 21.31 9.69
CA GLN A 60 -1.15 20.00 10.23
C GLN A 60 -2.25 19.30 11.04
N LYS A 61 -2.93 20.04 11.94
CA LYS A 61 -4.03 19.48 12.73
C LYS A 61 -5.22 19.11 11.86
N ARG A 62 -5.52 19.93 10.85
CA ARG A 62 -6.61 19.66 9.89
C ARG A 62 -6.31 18.44 9.02
N THR A 63 -5.09 18.26 8.53
CA THR A 63 -4.72 17.05 7.79
C THR A 63 -4.90 15.79 8.62
N LYS A 64 -4.40 15.79 9.87
CA LYS A 64 -4.57 14.64 10.77
C LYS A 64 -6.04 14.36 11.07
N LEU A 65 -6.84 15.40 11.30
CA LEU A 65 -8.29 15.26 11.49
C LEU A 65 -8.97 14.66 10.25
N PHE A 66 -8.70 15.17 9.06
CA PHE A 66 -9.31 14.63 7.84
C PHE A 66 -8.84 13.21 7.54
N LEU A 67 -7.62 12.85 7.93
CA LEU A 67 -7.14 11.47 7.83
C LEU A 67 -7.86 10.53 8.81
N GLU A 68 -8.07 10.97 10.05
CA GLU A 68 -8.86 10.26 11.07
C GLU A 68 -10.29 10.00 10.56
N ILE A 69 -10.97 11.04 10.06
CA ILE A 69 -12.32 10.89 9.51
C ILE A 69 -12.30 9.97 8.28
N ALA A 70 -11.32 10.10 7.37
CA ALA A 70 -11.22 9.21 6.21
C ALA A 70 -11.10 7.73 6.63
N LEU A 71 -10.32 7.43 7.66
CA LEU A 71 -10.20 6.08 8.21
C LEU A 71 -11.52 5.56 8.77
N GLU A 72 -12.30 6.39 9.46
CA GLU A 72 -13.65 6.05 9.94
C GLU A 72 -14.58 5.73 8.75
N ARG A 73 -14.62 6.58 7.72
CA ARG A 73 -15.45 6.33 6.52
C ARG A 73 -15.05 5.06 5.79
N LEU A 74 -13.76 4.71 5.79
CA LEU A 74 -13.27 3.46 5.22
C LEU A 74 -13.68 2.24 6.08
N ALA A 75 -13.69 2.39 7.41
CA ALA A 75 -14.18 1.38 8.34
C ALA A 75 -15.70 1.13 8.16
N GLU A 76 -16.49 2.18 7.97
CA GLU A 76 -17.92 2.09 7.64
C GLU A 76 -18.13 1.35 6.33
N ALA A 77 -17.43 1.76 5.26
CA ALA A 77 -17.53 1.13 3.95
C ALA A 77 -17.23 -0.37 4.06
N ARG A 78 -16.13 -0.75 4.72
CA ARG A 78 -15.76 -2.15 4.95
C ARG A 78 -16.85 -2.90 5.74
N THR A 79 -17.40 -2.26 6.76
CA THR A 79 -18.46 -2.84 7.61
C THR A 79 -19.73 -3.11 6.81
N LEU A 80 -20.10 -2.23 5.90
CA LEU A 80 -21.30 -2.34 5.07
C LEU A 80 -21.12 -3.23 3.83
N THR A 81 -19.87 -3.51 3.44
CA THR A 81 -19.58 -4.27 2.23
C THR A 81 -20.25 -5.64 2.25
N GLY A 82 -20.98 -5.97 1.19
CA GLY A 82 -21.75 -7.21 1.05
C GLY A 82 -23.09 -7.23 1.78
N ARG A 83 -23.41 -6.18 2.56
CA ARG A 83 -24.71 -6.03 3.25
C ARG A 83 -25.54 -4.90 2.67
N ASN A 84 -24.91 -3.76 2.40
CA ASN A 84 -25.57 -2.58 1.86
C ASN A 84 -24.64 -1.87 0.87
N ILE A 85 -24.86 -2.11 -0.42
CA ILE A 85 -24.00 -1.58 -1.49
C ILE A 85 -24.12 -0.06 -1.60
N GLU A 86 -25.32 0.51 -1.43
CA GLU A 86 -25.52 1.97 -1.49
C GLU A 86 -24.81 2.66 -0.33
N GLY A 87 -24.92 2.11 0.88
CA GLY A 87 -24.20 2.61 2.05
C GLY A 87 -22.67 2.45 1.91
N THR A 88 -22.22 1.35 1.32
CA THR A 88 -20.78 1.12 1.02
C THR A 88 -20.24 2.14 0.02
N GLU A 89 -20.96 2.36 -1.08
CA GLU A 89 -20.62 3.35 -2.10
C GLU A 89 -20.58 4.76 -1.51
N TRP A 90 -21.59 5.10 -0.72
CA TRP A 90 -21.70 6.41 -0.12
C TRP A 90 -20.58 6.67 0.90
N ALA A 91 -20.27 5.72 1.78
CA ALA A 91 -19.13 5.81 2.70
C ALA A 91 -17.79 5.89 1.97
N THR A 92 -17.63 5.13 0.87
CA THR A 92 -16.42 5.19 0.02
C THR A 92 -16.25 6.56 -0.65
N ASN A 93 -17.35 7.20 -1.06
CA ASN A 93 -17.31 8.56 -1.60
C ASN A 93 -16.92 9.58 -0.52
N LEU A 94 -17.42 9.45 0.70
CA LEU A 94 -16.99 10.31 1.81
C LEU A 94 -15.51 10.13 2.15
N TYR A 95 -15.03 8.89 2.19
CA TYR A 95 -13.60 8.59 2.33
C TYR A 95 -12.77 9.39 1.31
N ARG A 96 -13.17 9.36 0.04
CA ARG A 96 -12.47 10.09 -1.02
C ARG A 96 -12.45 11.60 -0.74
N ASP A 97 -13.61 12.15 -0.40
CA ASP A 97 -13.75 13.60 -0.17
C ASP A 97 -12.90 14.07 1.03
N GLU A 98 -12.80 13.27 2.10
CA GLU A 98 -11.95 13.56 3.25
C GLU A 98 -10.45 13.39 2.94
N MET A 99 -10.07 12.38 2.14
CA MET A 99 -8.70 12.27 1.64
C MET A 99 -8.30 13.48 0.77
N THR A 100 -9.19 13.98 -0.09
CA THR A 100 -8.96 15.20 -0.86
C THR A 100 -8.70 16.40 0.06
N ARG A 101 -9.45 16.52 1.16
CA ARG A 101 -9.28 17.59 2.14
C ARG A 101 -7.97 17.44 2.90
N ALA A 102 -7.63 16.22 3.34
CA ALA A 102 -6.37 15.92 4.01
C ALA A 102 -5.17 16.31 3.13
N HIS A 103 -5.21 15.91 1.85
CA HIS A 103 -4.16 16.22 0.87
C HIS A 103 -4.01 17.72 0.63
N ARG A 104 -5.13 18.43 0.43
CA ARG A 104 -5.13 19.89 0.25
C ARG A 104 -4.51 20.63 1.43
N GLU A 105 -4.85 20.24 2.66
CA GLU A 105 -4.26 20.86 3.85
C GLU A 105 -2.79 20.48 4.03
N ALA A 106 -2.41 19.24 3.70
CA ALA A 106 -1.01 18.80 3.78
C ALA A 106 -0.12 19.60 2.82
N GLN A 107 -0.55 19.78 1.58
CA GLN A 107 0.17 20.58 0.59
C GLN A 107 0.37 22.04 1.01
N LYS A 108 -0.61 22.65 1.69
CA LYS A 108 -0.48 24.03 2.21
C LYS A 108 0.56 24.15 3.32
N SER A 109 0.78 23.07 4.07
CA SER A 109 1.77 23.08 5.15
C SER A 109 3.21 22.98 4.65
N TYR A 110 3.43 22.36 3.48
CA TYR A 110 4.74 21.95 2.97
C TYR A 110 5.57 21.15 3.99
N ASP A 111 4.92 20.53 4.97
CA ASP A 111 5.55 19.68 5.99
C ASP A 111 5.81 18.29 5.40
N ALA A 112 7.08 17.97 5.17
CA ALA A 112 7.48 16.70 4.58
C ALA A 112 7.08 15.48 5.44
N ALA A 113 7.08 15.61 6.77
CA ALA A 113 6.65 14.53 7.65
C ALA A 113 5.15 14.26 7.50
N LEU A 114 4.36 15.32 7.30
CA LEU A 114 2.92 15.21 7.08
C LEU A 114 2.57 14.62 5.70
N LEU A 115 3.32 15.01 4.67
CA LEU A 115 3.18 14.43 3.33
C LEU A 115 3.58 12.94 3.33
N THR A 116 4.64 12.58 4.06
CA THR A 116 5.08 11.19 4.26
C THR A 116 4.00 10.36 4.96
N LEU A 117 3.43 10.89 6.04
CA LEU A 117 2.29 10.26 6.75
C LEU A 117 1.12 10.00 5.79
N LEU A 118 0.74 11.00 4.99
CA LEU A 118 -0.37 10.88 4.05
C LEU A 118 -0.08 9.81 2.96
N ALA A 119 1.12 9.82 2.39
CA ALA A 119 1.51 8.85 1.38
C ALA A 119 1.51 7.42 1.93
N ARG A 120 1.97 7.21 3.17
CA ARG A 120 1.90 5.90 3.84
C ARG A 120 0.47 5.50 4.17
N ALA A 121 -0.37 6.41 4.64
CA ALA A 121 -1.76 6.08 4.94
C ALA A 121 -2.54 5.58 3.70
N VAL A 122 -2.26 6.15 2.51
CA VAL A 122 -2.87 5.64 1.27
C VAL A 122 -2.49 4.18 1.00
N TYR A 123 -1.25 3.77 1.27
CA TYR A 123 -0.81 2.39 1.13
C TYR A 123 -1.68 1.45 1.98
N ASP A 124 -1.91 1.81 3.24
CA ASP A 124 -2.76 1.03 4.15
C ASP A 124 -4.21 1.02 3.66
N HIS A 125 -4.75 2.18 3.31
CA HIS A 125 -6.13 2.31 2.84
C HIS A 125 -6.42 1.46 1.60
N MET A 126 -5.43 1.29 0.70
CA MET A 126 -5.56 0.43 -0.47
C MET A 126 -5.87 -1.04 -0.10
N LEU A 127 -5.34 -1.55 1.02
CA LEU A 127 -5.65 -2.91 1.50
C LEU A 127 -7.12 -3.05 1.92
N ALA A 128 -7.69 -2.02 2.55
CA ALA A 128 -9.11 -2.01 2.88
C ALA A 128 -9.99 -1.84 1.64
N LEU A 129 -9.60 -0.98 0.69
CA LEU A 129 -10.31 -0.79 -0.57
C LEU A 129 -10.29 -2.05 -1.45
N ASP A 130 -9.19 -2.82 -1.43
CA ASP A 130 -9.11 -4.13 -2.09
C ASP A 130 -10.20 -5.08 -1.55
N ARG A 131 -10.29 -5.20 -0.22
CA ARG A 131 -11.31 -6.02 0.44
C ARG A 131 -12.74 -5.55 0.12
N ILE A 132 -12.94 -4.23 0.05
CA ILE A 132 -14.23 -3.65 -0.35
C ILE A 132 -14.55 -4.05 -1.80
N SER A 133 -13.60 -3.90 -2.72
CA SER A 133 -13.76 -4.30 -4.13
C SER A 133 -14.07 -5.79 -4.26
N GLU A 134 -13.28 -6.66 -3.64
CA GLU A 134 -13.41 -8.12 -3.72
C GLU A 134 -14.75 -8.66 -3.21
N ARG A 135 -15.32 -8.00 -2.20
CA ARG A 135 -16.61 -8.39 -1.61
C ARG A 135 -17.80 -7.66 -2.23
N THR A 136 -17.56 -6.78 -3.19
CA THR A 136 -18.60 -6.07 -3.94
C THR A 136 -18.89 -6.82 -5.26
N PRO A 137 -20.17 -7.06 -5.59
CA PRO A 137 -20.54 -7.64 -6.89
C PRO A 137 -19.96 -6.86 -8.07
N PHE A 138 -19.54 -7.57 -9.12
CA PHE A 138 -18.87 -7.01 -10.29
C PHE A 138 -19.60 -5.83 -10.93
N ASP A 139 -20.91 -5.97 -11.12
CA ASP A 139 -21.78 -4.96 -11.74
C ASP A 139 -21.96 -3.69 -10.87
N ARG A 140 -21.49 -3.72 -9.62
CA ARG A 140 -21.64 -2.64 -8.63
C ARG A 140 -20.31 -2.12 -8.07
N LYS A 141 -19.16 -2.72 -8.36
CA LYS A 141 -17.88 -2.33 -7.73
C LYS A 141 -17.18 -1.11 -8.30
N LEU A 142 -17.78 -0.43 -9.30
CA LEU A 142 -17.16 0.72 -9.96
C LEU A 142 -16.73 1.83 -8.98
N PHE A 143 -17.48 2.04 -7.89
CA PHE A 143 -17.11 3.03 -6.89
C PHE A 143 -15.81 2.66 -6.14
N ALA A 144 -15.61 1.38 -5.83
CA ALA A 144 -14.41 0.89 -5.15
C ALA A 144 -13.19 1.00 -6.06
N VAL A 145 -13.35 0.61 -7.33
CA VAL A 145 -12.33 0.79 -8.38
C VAL A 145 -11.92 2.25 -8.45
N ARG A 146 -12.88 3.17 -8.61
CA ARG A 146 -12.60 4.62 -8.71
C ARG A 146 -11.93 5.19 -7.46
N ALA A 147 -12.29 4.71 -6.27
CA ALA A 147 -11.65 5.14 -5.03
C ALA A 147 -10.18 4.71 -4.98
N LYS A 148 -9.85 3.50 -5.43
CA LYS A 148 -8.47 3.04 -5.57
C LYS A 148 -7.70 3.84 -6.61
N GLU A 149 -8.30 4.10 -7.77
CA GLU A 149 -7.67 4.93 -8.81
C GLU A 149 -7.36 6.35 -8.31
N TYR A 150 -8.28 6.94 -7.56
CA TYR A 150 -8.10 8.25 -6.94
C TYR A 150 -6.98 8.23 -5.88
N ALA A 151 -6.99 7.23 -5.00
CA ALA A 151 -5.97 7.08 -3.96
C ALA A 151 -4.55 6.96 -4.58
N ILE A 152 -4.38 6.17 -5.64
CA ILE A 152 -3.11 6.05 -6.36
C ILE A 152 -2.67 7.39 -6.96
N ALA A 153 -3.61 8.15 -7.53
CA ALA A 153 -3.32 9.47 -8.10
C ALA A 153 -2.85 10.46 -7.03
N ASP A 154 -3.58 10.56 -5.91
CA ASP A 154 -3.24 11.43 -4.78
C ASP A 154 -1.90 11.04 -4.13
N GLN A 155 -1.62 9.74 -3.97
CA GLN A 155 -0.32 9.28 -3.48
C GLN A 155 0.79 9.66 -4.46
N SER A 156 0.59 9.46 -5.76
CA SER A 156 1.58 9.84 -6.79
C SER A 156 1.85 11.35 -6.82
N ASP A 157 0.82 12.18 -6.60
CA ASP A 157 0.97 13.63 -6.46
C ASP A 157 1.78 13.97 -5.19
N THR A 158 1.48 13.32 -4.07
CA THR A 158 2.21 13.48 -2.79
C THR A 158 3.68 13.11 -2.94
N LEU A 159 3.97 11.95 -3.54
CA LEU A 159 5.33 11.44 -3.74
C LEU A 159 6.14 12.35 -4.67
N ARG A 160 5.49 13.00 -5.65
CA ARG A 160 6.17 13.99 -6.50
C ARG A 160 6.65 15.20 -5.71
N VAL A 161 5.85 15.68 -4.75
CA VAL A 161 6.26 16.79 -3.86
C VAL A 161 7.35 16.34 -2.90
N LEU A 162 7.23 15.12 -2.35
CA LEU A 162 8.25 14.55 -1.47
C LEU A 162 9.60 14.36 -2.17
N LEU A 163 9.62 14.06 -3.48
CA LEU A 163 10.89 13.96 -4.21
C LEU A 163 11.74 15.23 -4.18
N ASP A 164 11.15 16.40 -3.97
CA ASP A 164 11.90 17.67 -3.88
C ASP A 164 12.47 17.92 -2.49
N THR A 165 11.93 17.26 -1.46
CA THR A 165 12.21 17.55 -0.05
C THR A 165 12.85 16.36 0.66
N GLU A 166 12.26 15.18 0.53
CA GLU A 166 12.68 13.90 1.10
C GLU A 166 12.69 12.79 0.02
N PRO A 167 13.64 12.83 -0.93
CA PRO A 167 13.64 11.94 -2.08
C PRO A 167 13.81 10.45 -1.71
N LYS A 168 14.54 10.16 -0.64
CA LYS A 168 14.69 8.79 -0.14
C LYS A 168 13.34 8.21 0.29
N ASP A 169 12.62 8.91 1.16
CA ASP A 169 11.32 8.47 1.67
C ASP A 169 10.29 8.32 0.54
N ALA A 170 10.27 9.27 -0.41
CA ALA A 170 9.40 9.18 -1.58
C ALA A 170 9.64 7.90 -2.40
N LEU A 171 10.91 7.54 -2.63
CA LEU A 171 11.23 6.33 -3.38
C LEU A 171 11.01 5.04 -2.60
N VAL A 172 11.18 5.05 -1.28
CA VAL A 172 10.84 3.92 -0.42
C VAL A 172 9.34 3.64 -0.46
N ILE A 173 8.50 4.67 -0.27
CA ILE A 173 7.03 4.51 -0.31
C ILE A 173 6.55 4.09 -1.70
N TRP A 174 7.14 4.66 -2.76
CA TRP A 174 6.83 4.22 -4.13
C TRP A 174 7.16 2.75 -4.33
N ARG A 175 8.36 2.30 -3.92
CA ARG A 175 8.80 0.90 -3.99
C ARG A 175 7.80 0.00 -3.26
N GLU A 176 7.49 0.30 -2.00
CA GLU A 176 6.54 -0.47 -1.20
C GLU A 176 5.18 -0.59 -1.89
N SER A 177 4.68 0.52 -2.45
CA SER A 177 3.38 0.57 -3.13
C SER A 177 3.36 -0.28 -4.40
N ILE A 178 4.36 -0.15 -5.28
CA ILE A 178 4.41 -0.95 -6.52
C ILE A 178 4.63 -2.45 -6.22
N THR A 179 5.45 -2.78 -5.22
CA THR A 179 5.70 -4.14 -4.77
C THR A 179 4.44 -4.76 -4.17
N ALA A 180 3.68 -4.02 -3.34
CA ALA A 180 2.41 -4.52 -2.80
C ALA A 180 1.37 -4.80 -3.89
N ARG A 181 1.30 -3.96 -4.94
CA ARG A 181 0.43 -4.25 -6.09
C ARG A 181 0.88 -5.50 -6.84
N LEU A 182 2.19 -5.74 -7.00
CA LEU A 182 2.69 -6.97 -7.59
C LEU A 182 2.33 -8.21 -6.76
N LYS A 183 2.53 -8.17 -5.44
CA LYS A 183 2.10 -9.23 -4.52
C LYS A 183 0.60 -9.50 -4.65
N ARG A 184 -0.19 -8.42 -4.75
CA ARG A 184 -1.63 -8.55 -4.96
C ARG A 184 -1.97 -9.24 -6.28
N ILE A 185 -1.31 -8.91 -7.39
CA ILE A 185 -1.50 -9.59 -8.70
C ILE A 185 -1.27 -11.09 -8.55
N VAL A 186 -0.22 -11.51 -7.83
CA VAL A 186 0.07 -12.93 -7.57
C VAL A 186 -1.09 -13.58 -6.81
N ALA A 187 -1.57 -12.94 -5.74
CA ALA A 187 -2.66 -13.44 -4.90
C ALA A 187 -3.98 -13.59 -5.65
N VAL A 188 -4.29 -12.68 -6.59
CA VAL A 188 -5.54 -12.70 -7.37
C VAL A 188 -5.41 -13.29 -8.76
N ALA A 189 -4.27 -13.89 -9.14
CA ALA A 189 -4.02 -14.30 -10.53
C ALA A 189 -5.06 -15.28 -11.12
N GLY A 190 -5.80 -16.02 -10.28
CA GLY A 190 -6.91 -16.89 -10.70
C GLY A 190 -8.27 -16.20 -10.80
N ASP A 191 -8.39 -14.99 -10.27
CA ASP A 191 -9.58 -14.15 -10.30
C ASP A 191 -9.44 -13.12 -11.43
N GLU A 192 -10.09 -13.39 -12.55
CA GLU A 192 -9.99 -12.61 -13.78
C GLU A 192 -10.34 -11.13 -13.60
N GLU A 193 -11.28 -10.83 -12.71
CA GLU A 193 -11.77 -9.49 -12.49
C GLU A 193 -10.81 -8.69 -11.61
N ASN A 194 -10.47 -9.27 -10.46
CA ASN A 194 -9.58 -8.62 -9.51
C ASN A 194 -8.15 -8.54 -10.05
N VAL A 195 -7.69 -9.48 -10.89
CA VAL A 195 -6.37 -9.40 -11.53
C VAL A 195 -6.30 -8.27 -12.56
N VAL A 196 -7.35 -8.04 -13.35
CA VAL A 196 -7.37 -6.92 -14.32
C VAL A 196 -7.29 -5.59 -13.60
N GLU A 197 -8.06 -5.44 -12.52
CA GLU A 197 -8.03 -4.26 -11.68
C GLU A 197 -6.63 -4.02 -11.12
N THR A 198 -6.04 -5.03 -10.49
CA THR A 198 -4.71 -4.92 -9.86
C THR A 198 -3.60 -4.69 -10.89
N LEU A 199 -3.69 -5.29 -12.09
CA LEU A 199 -2.75 -5.04 -13.19
C LEU A 199 -2.75 -3.57 -13.64
N ARG A 200 -3.92 -2.92 -13.68
CA ARG A 200 -4.05 -1.48 -13.99
C ARG A 200 -3.47 -0.61 -12.89
N GLU A 201 -3.69 -0.96 -11.62
CA GLU A 201 -3.10 -0.26 -10.49
C GLU A 201 -1.57 -0.34 -10.50
N TYR A 202 -1.03 -1.54 -10.71
CA TYR A 202 0.40 -1.77 -10.88
C TYR A 202 0.96 -0.95 -12.05
N GLU A 203 0.29 -0.96 -13.19
CA GLU A 203 0.69 -0.16 -14.36
C GLU A 203 0.78 1.34 -14.02
N LYS A 204 -0.18 1.88 -13.26
CA LYS A 204 -0.14 3.29 -12.84
C LYS A 204 1.09 3.62 -12.00
N TYR A 205 1.43 2.78 -11.02
CA TYR A 205 2.65 2.95 -10.23
C TYR A 205 3.93 2.80 -11.07
N ALA A 206 3.93 1.87 -12.02
CA ALA A 206 5.04 1.67 -12.93
C ALA A 206 5.25 2.90 -13.83
N LEU A 207 4.17 3.42 -14.45
CA LEU A 207 4.22 4.65 -15.24
C LEU A 207 4.66 5.85 -14.41
N PHE A 208 4.25 5.92 -13.14
CA PHE A 208 4.75 6.94 -12.23
C PHE A 208 6.25 6.79 -11.99
N GLY A 209 6.76 5.59 -11.73
CA GLY A 209 8.19 5.30 -11.58
C GLY A 209 9.03 5.73 -12.80
N ILE A 210 8.50 5.57 -14.02
CA ILE A 210 9.16 6.06 -15.25
C ILE A 210 9.30 7.58 -15.20
N LYS A 211 8.23 8.29 -14.80
CA LYS A 211 8.27 9.75 -14.63
C LYS A 211 9.27 10.15 -13.55
N LEU A 212 9.40 9.39 -12.46
CA LEU A 212 10.41 9.68 -11.42
C LEU A 212 11.83 9.54 -11.97
N ALA A 213 12.11 8.44 -12.68
CA ALA A 213 13.41 8.20 -13.30
C ALA A 213 13.79 9.28 -14.31
N GLN A 214 12.82 9.86 -15.03
CA GLN A 214 13.04 10.92 -16.02
C GLN A 214 13.13 12.33 -15.41
N ALA A 215 12.29 12.64 -14.42
CA ALA A 215 12.13 14.02 -13.95
C ALA A 215 13.33 14.54 -13.15
N LYS A 216 14.18 13.66 -12.62
CA LYS A 216 15.15 13.99 -11.58
C LYS A 216 16.54 13.40 -11.81
N GLU A 217 17.08 13.56 -13.02
CA GLU A 217 18.48 13.19 -13.35
C GLU A 217 19.54 13.82 -12.42
N ARG A 218 19.18 14.90 -11.72
CA ARG A 218 20.07 15.61 -10.78
C ARG A 218 19.93 15.20 -9.32
N ILE A 219 18.88 14.44 -8.97
CA ILE A 219 18.73 13.92 -7.60
C ILE A 219 19.53 12.64 -7.51
N THR A 220 20.47 12.60 -6.58
CA THR A 220 21.18 11.39 -6.21
C THR A 220 20.68 10.90 -4.85
N ILE A 221 20.50 9.60 -4.73
CA ILE A 221 20.11 8.94 -3.48
C ILE A 221 21.18 7.91 -3.20
N GLU A 222 21.81 8.04 -2.03
CA GLU A 222 22.92 7.15 -1.63
C GLU A 222 24.06 7.09 -2.67
N GLY A 223 24.25 8.18 -3.42
CA GLY A 223 25.27 8.30 -4.47
C GLY A 223 24.89 7.75 -5.84
N GLY A 224 23.70 7.15 -6.01
CA GLY A 224 23.17 6.68 -7.30
C GLY A 224 22.09 7.58 -7.89
N ALA A 225 21.80 7.45 -9.18
CA ALA A 225 20.70 8.18 -9.81
C ALA A 225 19.34 7.57 -9.43
N VAL A 226 18.26 8.37 -9.42
CA VAL A 226 16.88 7.88 -9.20
C VAL A 226 16.53 6.72 -10.15
N ALA A 227 16.98 6.79 -11.41
CA ALA A 227 16.78 5.73 -12.38
C ALA A 227 17.43 4.40 -11.95
N ASP A 228 18.58 4.42 -11.28
CA ASP A 228 19.25 3.20 -10.78
C ASP A 228 18.44 2.56 -9.66
N TYR A 229 17.94 3.39 -8.73
CA TYR A 229 17.07 2.93 -7.66
C TYR A 229 15.79 2.29 -8.21
N VAL A 230 15.12 2.95 -9.16
CA VAL A 230 13.91 2.45 -9.81
C VAL A 230 14.15 1.11 -10.51
N ARG A 231 15.26 0.97 -11.23
CA ARG A 231 15.66 -0.28 -11.88
C ARG A 231 15.89 -1.39 -10.86
N GLN A 232 16.63 -1.09 -9.81
CA GLN A 232 16.95 -2.05 -8.75
C GLN A 232 15.68 -2.52 -8.02
N ALA A 233 14.80 -1.59 -7.64
CA ALA A 233 13.55 -1.87 -6.94
C ALA A 233 12.58 -2.75 -7.75
N THR A 234 12.70 -2.76 -9.08
CA THR A 234 11.76 -3.48 -9.96
C THR A 234 12.42 -4.61 -10.74
N ARG A 235 13.67 -4.96 -10.43
CA ARG A 235 14.48 -5.93 -11.21
C ARG A 235 13.85 -7.32 -11.34
N THR A 236 13.09 -7.78 -10.34
CA THR A 236 12.45 -9.10 -10.31
C THR A 236 11.01 -9.08 -10.80
N HIS A 237 10.40 -7.89 -10.94
CA HIS A 237 8.97 -7.77 -11.20
C HIS A 237 8.54 -8.37 -12.55
N GLU A 238 9.36 -8.22 -13.60
CA GLU A 238 9.08 -8.86 -14.90
C GLU A 238 9.05 -10.39 -14.77
N ALA A 239 10.02 -10.99 -14.09
CA ALA A 239 10.10 -12.43 -13.90
C ALA A 239 8.88 -12.97 -13.12
N VAL A 240 8.45 -12.25 -12.07
CA VAL A 240 7.24 -12.59 -11.32
C VAL A 240 6.00 -12.53 -12.22
N LEU A 241 5.83 -11.43 -12.98
CA LEU A 241 4.72 -11.31 -13.92
C LEU A 241 4.75 -12.48 -14.92
N GLN A 242 5.87 -12.72 -15.60
CA GLN A 242 6.03 -13.81 -16.57
C GLN A 242 5.68 -15.19 -16.00
N GLY A 243 6.02 -15.46 -14.73
CA GLY A 243 5.64 -16.70 -14.04
C GLY A 243 4.13 -16.90 -13.90
N LEU A 244 3.34 -15.82 -13.91
CA LEU A 244 1.87 -15.88 -13.84
C LEU A 244 1.21 -16.17 -15.19
N ARG A 245 1.95 -16.14 -16.30
CA ARG A 245 1.38 -16.25 -17.65
C ARG A 245 0.42 -17.41 -17.85
N LYS A 246 0.72 -18.59 -17.28
CA LYS A 246 -0.14 -19.79 -17.41
C LYS A 246 -1.50 -19.64 -16.70
N LYS A 247 -1.61 -18.70 -15.75
CA LYS A 247 -2.84 -18.37 -15.00
C LYS A 247 -3.66 -17.26 -15.70
N ILE A 248 -3.03 -16.49 -16.58
CA ILE A 248 -3.65 -15.37 -17.29
C ILE A 248 -4.55 -15.90 -18.41
N LYS A 249 -5.85 -15.57 -18.33
CA LYS A 249 -6.83 -15.94 -19.35
C LYS A 249 -6.68 -15.08 -20.62
N PRO A 250 -7.12 -15.56 -21.79
CA PRO A 250 -7.03 -14.81 -23.05
C PRO A 250 -7.64 -13.40 -23.01
N LEU A 251 -8.74 -13.20 -22.28
CA LEU A 251 -9.45 -11.92 -22.22
C LEU A 251 -8.60 -10.78 -21.64
N ILE A 252 -7.60 -11.10 -20.82
CA ILE A 252 -6.84 -10.12 -20.02
C ILE A 252 -5.38 -9.99 -20.51
N VAL A 253 -5.02 -10.67 -21.60
CA VAL A 253 -3.67 -10.69 -22.16
C VAL A 253 -3.18 -9.29 -22.52
N GLU A 254 -4.03 -8.43 -23.07
CA GLU A 254 -3.65 -7.07 -23.44
C GLU A 254 -3.20 -6.27 -22.20
N GLN A 255 -4.02 -6.25 -21.15
CA GLN A 255 -3.70 -5.55 -19.91
C GLN A 255 -2.44 -6.13 -19.24
N TYR A 256 -2.29 -7.45 -19.27
CA TYR A 256 -1.11 -8.13 -18.74
C TYR A 256 0.18 -7.76 -19.51
N VAL A 257 0.13 -7.72 -20.86
CA VAL A 257 1.26 -7.26 -21.69
C VAL A 257 1.60 -5.80 -21.38
N ARG A 258 0.61 -4.93 -21.19
CA ARG A 258 0.85 -3.54 -20.77
C ARG A 258 1.60 -3.44 -19.46
N SER A 259 1.22 -4.22 -18.44
CA SER A 259 1.90 -4.25 -17.14
C SER A 259 3.34 -4.78 -17.26
N ILE A 260 3.60 -5.78 -18.11
CA ILE A 260 4.97 -6.24 -18.43
C ILE A 260 5.77 -5.12 -19.12
N ASN A 261 5.19 -4.46 -20.13
CA ASN A 261 5.87 -3.38 -20.83
C ASN A 261 6.16 -2.18 -19.94
N ALA A 262 5.32 -1.91 -18.94
CA ALA A 262 5.55 -0.87 -17.96
C ALA A 262 6.78 -1.17 -17.08
N VAL A 263 6.95 -2.41 -16.59
CA VAL A 263 8.18 -2.80 -15.86
C VAL A 263 9.41 -2.84 -16.76
N ARG A 264 9.28 -3.32 -18.00
CA ARG A 264 10.39 -3.30 -18.96
C ARG A 264 10.87 -1.87 -19.24
N ALA A 265 9.95 -0.92 -19.36
CA ALA A 265 10.28 0.49 -19.52
C ALA A 265 11.02 1.07 -18.30
N LEU A 266 10.62 0.70 -17.07
CA LEU A 266 11.37 1.06 -15.84
C LEU A 266 12.81 0.51 -15.87
N GLN A 267 13.00 -0.67 -16.45
CA GLN A 267 14.29 -1.34 -16.58
C GLN A 267 15.13 -0.89 -17.79
N GLY A 268 14.58 -0.05 -18.67
CA GLY A 268 15.24 0.35 -19.92
C GLY A 268 15.28 -0.75 -20.99
N LEU A 269 14.38 -1.73 -20.91
CA LEU A 269 14.26 -2.85 -21.84
C LEU A 269 13.26 -2.55 -22.98
N PRO A 270 13.43 -3.15 -24.18
CA PRO A 270 12.52 -2.94 -25.31
C PRO A 270 11.13 -3.53 -25.03
N GLN A 271 10.08 -2.89 -25.53
CA GLN A 271 8.70 -3.36 -25.33
C GLN A 271 8.41 -4.65 -26.10
N LEU A 272 7.61 -5.53 -25.50
CA LEU A 272 7.03 -6.69 -26.15
C LEU A 272 5.83 -6.26 -27.01
N GLN A 273 5.79 -6.69 -28.26
CA GLN A 273 4.63 -6.48 -29.13
C GLN A 273 3.50 -7.46 -28.83
N ARG A 274 3.85 -8.65 -28.36
CA ARG A 274 2.95 -9.73 -27.96
C ARG A 274 3.64 -10.58 -26.89
N LEU A 275 2.89 -11.41 -26.18
CA LEU A 275 3.50 -12.49 -25.41
C LEU A 275 4.18 -13.44 -26.39
N GLU A 276 5.50 -13.38 -26.53
CA GLU A 276 6.28 -14.40 -27.23
C GLU A 276 5.91 -15.76 -26.67
N GLU A 277 5.63 -16.79 -27.45
CA GLU A 277 5.38 -18.14 -26.88
C GLU A 277 6.50 -18.49 -25.90
N VAL A 278 6.18 -18.86 -24.65
CA VAL A 278 7.23 -19.31 -23.73
C VAL A 278 7.86 -20.51 -24.41
N PRO A 279 9.17 -20.53 -24.65
CA PRO A 279 9.85 -21.72 -25.12
C PRO A 279 9.44 -22.89 -24.21
N GLU A 280 8.94 -24.00 -24.77
CA GLU A 280 8.41 -25.12 -23.97
C GLU A 280 9.45 -25.66 -22.96
N ASP A 281 10.73 -25.39 -23.21
CA ASP A 281 11.90 -25.78 -22.43
C ASP A 281 12.33 -24.76 -21.37
N MET A 282 11.71 -23.57 -21.28
CA MET A 282 11.99 -22.64 -20.19
C MET A 282 11.49 -23.26 -18.88
N PRO A 283 12.37 -23.50 -17.89
CA PRO A 283 11.95 -24.09 -16.63
C PRO A 283 10.83 -23.22 -16.05
N PRO A 284 9.74 -23.83 -15.53
CA PRO A 284 8.70 -23.06 -14.88
C PRO A 284 9.37 -22.19 -13.82
N ILE A 285 9.23 -20.87 -13.95
CA ILE A 285 9.54 -19.97 -12.86
C ILE A 285 8.52 -20.34 -11.80
N ASP A 286 8.97 -21.11 -10.81
CA ASP A 286 8.16 -21.47 -9.67
C ASP A 286 7.93 -20.17 -8.91
N VAL A 287 6.81 -19.50 -9.21
CA VAL A 287 6.41 -18.30 -8.49
C VAL A 287 6.25 -18.77 -7.06
N PRO A 288 7.14 -18.35 -6.15
CA PRO A 288 7.15 -18.92 -4.82
C PRO A 288 5.78 -18.69 -4.18
N ALA A 289 5.31 -19.63 -3.36
CA ALA A 289 4.19 -19.36 -2.46
C ALA A 289 4.45 -18.05 -1.70
N ASP A 290 3.39 -17.34 -1.29
CA ASP A 290 3.47 -15.97 -0.74
C ASP A 290 4.62 -15.75 0.26
N GLU A 291 4.91 -16.73 1.12
CA GLU A 291 5.99 -16.67 2.14
C GLU A 291 7.40 -16.51 1.57
N ASN A 292 7.65 -16.95 0.34
CA ASN A 292 8.94 -16.81 -0.34
C ASN A 292 8.97 -15.61 -1.31
N LEU A 293 7.83 -14.99 -1.60
CA LEU A 293 7.75 -13.83 -2.49
C LEU A 293 8.43 -12.62 -1.85
N ASP A 294 8.32 -12.45 -0.54
CA ASP A 294 9.02 -11.40 0.21
C ASP A 294 10.54 -11.55 0.05
N SER A 295 11.09 -12.74 0.26
CA SER A 295 12.53 -12.98 0.07
C SER A 295 13.03 -12.68 -1.36
N LEU A 296 12.20 -12.96 -2.37
CA LEU A 296 12.50 -12.71 -3.77
C LEU A 296 12.48 -11.21 -4.10
N LEU A 297 11.58 -10.46 -3.48
CA LEU A 297 11.41 -9.02 -3.70
C LEU A 297 12.39 -8.20 -2.83
N ASP A 298 12.69 -8.67 -1.62
CA ASP A 298 13.53 -7.99 -0.62
C ASP A 298 15.03 -8.19 -0.85
N GLY A 299 15.44 -9.27 -1.55
CA GLY A 299 16.85 -9.50 -1.90
C GLY A 299 17.50 -8.39 -2.74
N ALA A 300 16.73 -7.37 -3.15
CA ALA A 300 17.19 -6.17 -3.83
C ALA A 300 17.67 -5.03 -2.89
N GLY A 301 17.38 -5.09 -1.59
CA GLY A 301 17.87 -4.13 -0.60
C GLY A 301 19.05 -4.69 0.19
N GLY A 302 20.20 -4.02 0.15
CA GLY A 302 21.22 -4.23 1.19
C GLY A 302 20.62 -3.89 2.56
N GLU A 303 21.11 -4.55 3.63
CA GLU A 303 20.67 -4.35 5.02
C GLU A 303 20.29 -2.89 5.30
N GLU A 304 18.99 -2.65 5.37
CA GLU A 304 18.45 -1.34 5.74
C GLU A 304 18.69 -1.19 7.24
N VAL A 305 19.65 -0.34 7.61
CA VAL A 305 19.82 0.12 8.99
C VAL A 305 18.57 0.89 9.34
N ILE A 306 17.60 0.22 9.97
CA ILE A 306 16.41 0.85 10.54
C ILE A 306 16.93 1.85 11.59
N PRO A 307 16.71 3.16 11.43
CA PRO A 307 17.01 4.12 12.49
C PRO A 307 16.11 3.78 13.68
N ASP A 308 16.70 3.67 14.86
CA ASP A 308 16.00 3.48 16.13
C ASP A 308 14.88 4.55 16.26
N GLU A 309 13.61 4.13 16.11
CA GLU A 309 12.42 4.95 16.34
C GLU A 309 12.23 5.17 17.86
N SER A 310 13.18 5.85 18.49
CA SER A 310 12.88 6.58 19.71
C SER A 310 12.03 7.80 19.30
N LEU A 311 10.73 7.73 19.60
CA LEU A 311 9.80 8.86 19.47
C LEU A 311 10.45 10.16 20.02
N PRO A 312 10.36 11.31 19.31
CA PRO A 312 10.87 12.56 19.83
C PRO A 312 10.18 12.89 21.15
N GLY A 313 11.02 13.19 22.15
CA GLY A 313 10.70 13.26 23.55
C GLY A 313 9.47 14.07 23.93
N SER A 314 8.84 13.62 25.01
CA SER A 314 8.08 14.44 25.95
C SER A 314 8.68 15.84 26.06
N MET A 315 7.90 16.86 25.71
CA MET A 315 8.29 18.26 25.87
C MET A 315 8.61 18.55 27.34
N PRO A 316 9.66 19.34 27.63
CA PRO A 316 9.90 19.82 28.99
C PRO A 316 8.77 20.79 29.39
N ASP A 317 8.23 20.59 30.60
CA ASP A 317 7.32 21.53 31.26
C ASP A 317 8.04 22.86 31.50
N THR A 318 7.89 23.81 30.58
CA THR A 318 8.24 25.22 30.84
C THR A 318 7.07 25.92 31.53
N PRO A 319 7.27 26.48 32.74
CA PRO A 319 6.23 27.25 33.42
C PRO A 319 5.99 28.58 32.70
N LEU A 320 4.71 28.94 32.56
CA LEU A 320 4.29 30.22 31.99
C LEU A 320 4.76 31.40 32.87
N PRO A 321 5.17 32.54 32.26
CA PRO A 321 5.47 33.74 33.02
C PRO A 321 4.19 34.34 33.64
N PRO A 322 4.32 35.05 34.78
CA PRO A 322 3.17 35.65 35.46
C PRO A 322 2.55 36.75 34.59
N VAL A 323 1.23 36.70 34.48
CA VAL A 323 0.42 37.73 33.84
C VAL A 323 0.44 38.97 34.75
N SER A 324 0.81 40.11 34.16
CA SER A 324 0.73 41.44 34.80
C SER A 324 -0.63 42.07 34.57
#